data_AF-A0A9D7LJ99-F1
#
_entry.id   AF-A0A9D7LJ99-F1
#
_cell.length_a   1.000
_cell.length_b   1.000
_cell.length_c   1.000
_cell.angle_alpha   90.00
_cell.angle_beta   90.00
_cell.angle_gamma   90.00
#
_symmetry.space_group_name_H-M   'P 1'
#
loop_
_entity.id
_entity.type
_entity.pdbx_description
1 polymer ?
#
loop_
_entity_poly.entity_id
_entity_poly.type
_entity_poly.pdbx_seq_one_letter_code
_entity_poly.pdbx_strand_id
1 'polypeptide(L)'
;MVPPIERDELRRFATFTEGKVSPKDVAKLYARAESLARLPRAVQRWIATHAGGHADLGFVVEPYALFLAYEITDVEAARALLPPGYTLAPTSMFAGNEPRYAAIVGAFNVHTSVFWGSRVEFYLIAENTRSGMLSWVMCDYESNTINYGPGEGFSGATTSRAVVTTTHRGEVLVDVRSAERANRLTVTAALAGAVSRPLVARLWIEGNLSVDYGGRLMDADSVPFGLVFDPAEMDAALDVGLAAITVEHNSFGAGLLAAEPFEVACFPYAQHFLTSTYPRASPIVDEDGLVEAVRAIAAVADAETDAEAD
;
A
#
# COMPACT_ATOMS: atom_id res chain seq x y z
N MET A 1 -9.88 -22.70 10.45
CA MET A 1 -9.68 -23.04 9.03
C MET A 1 -11.01 -22.88 8.32
N VAL A 2 -11.26 -21.65 7.96
CA VAL A 2 -12.36 -21.25 7.12
C VAL A 2 -12.09 -21.80 5.70
N PRO A 3 -13.09 -22.32 4.97
CA PRO A 3 -12.88 -22.82 3.60
C PRO A 3 -12.40 -21.67 2.70
N PRO A 4 -11.60 -21.95 1.65
CA PRO A 4 -11.09 -20.92 0.74
C PRO A 4 -12.23 -20.18 0.04
N ILE A 5 -11.99 -18.92 -0.35
CA ILE A 5 -12.96 -18.10 -1.08
C ILE A 5 -13.26 -18.77 -2.42
N GLU A 6 -14.55 -18.98 -2.72
CA GLU A 6 -14.95 -19.61 -3.97
C GLU A 6 -14.78 -18.63 -5.14
N ARG A 7 -14.54 -19.15 -6.34
CA ARG A 7 -14.22 -18.33 -7.52
C ARG A 7 -15.26 -17.24 -7.82
N ASP A 8 -16.54 -17.54 -7.61
CA ASP A 8 -17.61 -16.58 -7.84
C ASP A 8 -17.76 -15.57 -6.70
N GLU A 9 -17.40 -15.93 -5.46
CA GLU A 9 -17.27 -14.96 -4.34
C GLU A 9 -16.15 -13.96 -4.65
N LEU A 10 -14.99 -14.46 -5.10
CA LEU A 10 -13.85 -13.62 -5.50
C LEU A 10 -14.23 -12.64 -6.62
N ARG A 11 -14.84 -13.14 -7.70
CA ARG A 11 -15.25 -12.28 -8.82
C ARG A 11 -16.15 -11.14 -8.37
N ARG A 12 -17.11 -11.45 -7.49
CA ARG A 12 -18.04 -10.45 -6.95
C ARG A 12 -17.33 -9.43 -6.09
N PHE A 13 -16.46 -9.87 -5.19
CA PHE A 13 -15.64 -8.98 -4.36
C PHE A 13 -14.78 -8.03 -5.21
N ALA A 14 -14.09 -8.56 -6.23
CA ALA A 14 -13.26 -7.76 -7.12
C ALA A 14 -14.11 -6.72 -7.90
N THR A 15 -15.22 -7.15 -8.51
CA THR A 15 -16.11 -6.23 -9.26
C THR A 15 -16.79 -5.21 -8.36
N PHE A 16 -17.12 -5.59 -7.12
CA PHE A 16 -17.68 -4.66 -6.13
C PHE A 16 -16.65 -3.60 -5.76
N THR A 17 -15.41 -4.00 -5.49
CA THR A 17 -14.30 -3.10 -5.16
C THR A 17 -14.03 -2.11 -6.28
N GLU A 18 -13.93 -2.60 -7.52
CA GLU A 18 -13.82 -1.79 -8.75
C GLU A 18 -15.04 -0.88 -8.94
N GLY A 19 -16.25 -1.36 -8.63
CA GLY A 19 -17.49 -0.59 -8.71
C GLY A 19 -17.54 0.61 -7.75
N LYS A 20 -16.72 0.61 -6.68
CA LYS A 20 -16.57 1.77 -5.78
C LYS A 20 -15.58 2.82 -6.32
N VAL A 21 -14.87 2.56 -7.42
CA VAL A 21 -13.91 3.48 -8.04
C VAL A 21 -14.65 4.47 -8.94
N SER A 22 -14.40 5.76 -8.77
CA SER A 22 -15.07 6.83 -9.53
C SER A 22 -14.06 7.88 -10.00
N PRO A 23 -13.56 7.79 -11.26
CA PRO A 23 -12.65 8.80 -11.79
C PRO A 23 -13.27 10.22 -11.80
N LYS A 24 -14.60 10.29 -11.96
CA LYS A 24 -15.32 11.57 -11.90
C LYS A 24 -15.25 12.22 -10.52
N ASP A 25 -15.31 11.44 -9.44
CA ASP A 25 -15.24 11.97 -8.09
C ASP A 25 -13.81 12.34 -7.71
N VAL A 26 -12.81 11.57 -8.15
CA VAL A 26 -11.39 11.95 -8.05
C VAL A 26 -11.14 13.33 -8.65
N ALA A 27 -11.64 13.60 -9.87
CA ALA A 27 -11.46 14.89 -10.52
C ALA A 27 -12.06 16.07 -9.74
N LYS A 28 -13.22 15.87 -9.10
CA LYS A 28 -13.84 16.90 -8.22
C LYS A 28 -13.05 17.10 -6.94
N LEU A 29 -12.56 16.00 -6.36
CA LEU A 29 -11.79 16.04 -5.12
C LEU A 29 -10.43 16.70 -5.30
N TYR A 30 -9.83 16.65 -6.49
CA TYR A 30 -8.53 17.26 -6.75
C TYR A 30 -8.50 18.75 -6.41
N ALA A 31 -9.39 19.54 -7.01
CA ALA A 31 -9.49 20.98 -6.75
C ALA A 31 -9.86 21.29 -5.29
N ARG A 32 -10.65 20.41 -4.66
CA ARG A 32 -11.02 20.55 -3.25
C ARG A 32 -9.82 20.29 -2.34
N ALA A 33 -9.02 19.27 -2.59
CA ALA A 33 -7.85 18.94 -1.78
C ALA A 33 -6.79 20.04 -1.82
N GLU A 34 -6.50 20.62 -2.99
CA GLU A 34 -5.59 21.78 -3.10
C GLU A 34 -6.12 23.00 -2.32
N SER A 35 -7.43 23.19 -2.29
CA SER A 35 -8.07 24.25 -1.50
C SER A 35 -7.99 23.96 0.00
N LEU A 36 -8.23 22.70 0.41
CA LEU A 36 -8.14 22.25 1.80
C LEU A 36 -6.72 22.30 2.34
N ALA A 37 -5.72 22.03 1.49
CA ALA A 37 -4.29 22.09 1.84
C ALA A 37 -3.85 23.49 2.33
N ARG A 38 -4.57 24.54 1.93
CA ARG A 38 -4.31 25.93 2.36
C ARG A 38 -4.86 26.26 3.76
N LEU A 39 -5.71 25.40 4.31
CA LEU A 39 -6.30 25.60 5.64
C LEU A 39 -5.30 25.24 6.74
N PRO A 40 -5.42 25.82 7.95
CA PRO A 40 -4.64 25.38 9.10
C PRO A 40 -4.84 23.89 9.40
N ARG A 41 -3.78 23.22 9.87
CA ARG A 41 -3.79 21.78 10.18
C ARG A 41 -4.93 21.32 11.07
N ALA A 42 -5.21 22.07 12.13
CA ALA A 42 -6.31 21.75 13.04
C ALA A 42 -7.66 21.72 12.31
N VAL A 43 -7.87 22.60 11.33
CA VAL A 43 -9.10 22.63 10.52
C VAL A 43 -9.13 21.46 9.55
N GLN A 44 -8.01 21.13 8.89
CA GLN A 44 -7.94 19.97 8.01
C GLN A 44 -8.27 18.67 8.75
N ARG A 45 -7.70 18.48 9.95
CA ARG A 45 -8.01 17.33 10.84
C ARG A 45 -9.46 17.33 11.27
N TRP A 46 -10.02 18.50 11.63
CA TRP A 46 -11.43 18.62 11.97
C TRP A 46 -12.33 18.19 10.79
N ILE A 47 -12.01 18.63 9.57
CA ILE A 47 -12.73 18.20 8.35
C ILE A 47 -12.60 16.69 8.15
N ALA A 48 -11.40 16.12 8.28
CA ALA A 48 -11.21 14.68 8.10
C ALA A 48 -11.99 13.84 9.13
N THR A 49 -12.00 14.28 10.38
CA THR A 49 -12.73 13.60 11.48
C THR A 49 -14.25 13.76 11.39
N HIS A 50 -14.74 14.84 10.78
CA HIS A 50 -16.17 15.15 10.67
C HIS A 50 -16.74 14.92 9.26
N ALA A 51 -15.90 14.59 8.28
CA ALA A 51 -16.33 14.20 6.96
C ALA A 51 -17.11 12.89 7.09
N GLY A 52 -18.44 13.02 7.13
CA GLY A 52 -19.37 11.91 7.16
C GLY A 52 -19.21 11.04 5.91
N GLY A 53 -19.29 9.73 6.11
CA GLY A 53 -19.07 8.71 5.09
C GLY A 53 -18.42 7.50 5.75
N HIS A 54 -19.22 6.49 6.06
CA HIS A 54 -18.74 5.17 6.48
C HIS A 54 -18.68 4.21 5.29
N ALA A 55 -18.54 4.77 4.08
CA ALA A 55 -18.50 3.98 2.88
C ALA A 55 -17.11 3.38 2.71
N ASP A 56 -17.08 2.08 2.44
CA ASP A 56 -15.87 1.39 2.02
C ASP A 56 -15.35 2.03 0.73
N LEU A 57 -14.06 2.36 0.75
CA LEU A 57 -13.31 2.87 -0.37
C LEU A 57 -12.67 1.70 -1.10
N GLY A 58 -13.00 1.54 -2.39
CA GLY A 58 -12.22 0.71 -3.30
C GLY A 58 -10.83 1.29 -3.47
N PHE A 59 -9.81 0.50 -3.15
CA PHE A 59 -8.39 0.79 -3.35
C PHE A 59 -7.79 -0.33 -4.18
N VAL A 60 -7.58 -0.09 -5.47
CA VAL A 60 -7.05 -1.10 -6.38
C VAL A 60 -5.63 -0.73 -6.74
N VAL A 61 -4.70 -1.63 -6.44
CA VAL A 61 -3.32 -1.54 -6.90
C VAL A 61 -3.25 -2.23 -8.26
N GLU A 62 -2.80 -1.51 -9.28
CA GLU A 62 -2.77 -2.02 -10.64
C GLU A 62 -1.69 -3.10 -10.84
N PRO A 63 -1.83 -3.94 -11.89
CA PRO A 63 -0.81 -4.91 -12.23
C PRO A 63 0.58 -4.30 -12.38
N TYR A 64 1.58 -5.12 -12.15
CA TYR A 64 3.00 -4.78 -12.18
C TYR A 64 3.46 -3.84 -11.05
N ALA A 65 2.78 -3.90 -9.90
CA ALA A 65 3.26 -3.31 -8.66
C ALA A 65 4.60 -3.93 -8.25
N LEU A 66 5.62 -3.10 -8.09
CA LEU A 66 7.01 -3.50 -7.84
C LEU A 66 7.41 -3.14 -6.40
N PHE A 67 7.97 -4.10 -5.68
CA PHE A 67 8.43 -3.93 -4.30
C PHE A 67 9.90 -4.33 -4.19
N LEU A 68 10.71 -3.46 -3.57
CA LEU A 68 12.14 -3.64 -3.36
C LEU A 68 12.42 -3.74 -1.86
N ALA A 69 12.96 -4.86 -1.40
CA ALA A 69 13.37 -5.02 0.00
C ALA A 69 14.83 -4.62 0.16
N TYR A 70 15.11 -3.67 1.05
CA TYR A 70 16.46 -3.26 1.41
C TYR A 70 16.74 -3.62 2.87
N GLU A 71 17.95 -4.10 3.13
CA GLU A 71 18.40 -4.35 4.50
C GLU A 71 18.66 -3.02 5.21
N ILE A 72 18.18 -2.90 6.44
CA ILE A 72 18.41 -1.73 7.29
C ILE A 72 19.82 -1.84 7.88
N THR A 73 20.67 -0.87 7.58
CA THR A 73 22.04 -0.78 8.08
C THR A 73 22.16 0.10 9.33
N ASP A 74 21.28 1.09 9.49
CA ASP A 74 21.15 1.91 10.70
C ASP A 74 19.82 1.61 11.43
N VAL A 75 19.86 0.60 12.29
CA VAL A 75 18.70 0.10 13.04
C VAL A 75 18.15 1.14 14.02
N GLU A 76 19.02 1.94 14.64
CA GLU A 76 18.59 2.94 15.63
C GLU A 76 17.90 4.12 14.94
N ALA A 77 18.44 4.59 13.82
CA ALA A 77 17.78 5.62 13.04
C ALA A 77 16.45 5.13 12.44
N ALA A 78 16.36 3.87 12.00
CA ALA A 78 15.10 3.29 11.56
C ALA A 78 14.07 3.19 12.70
N ARG A 79 14.48 2.78 13.91
CA ARG A 79 13.60 2.77 15.10
C ARG A 79 13.04 4.13 15.43
N ALA A 80 13.81 5.20 15.24
CA ALA A 80 13.36 6.57 15.50
C ALA A 80 12.23 7.03 14.54
N LEU A 81 12.02 6.33 13.42
CA LEU A 81 10.89 6.59 12.52
C LEU A 81 9.61 5.86 12.92
N LEU A 82 9.68 4.89 13.84
CA LEU A 82 8.49 4.14 14.25
C LEU A 82 7.65 4.93 15.26
N PRO A 83 6.30 4.85 15.19
CA PRO A 83 5.46 5.37 16.24
C PRO A 83 5.67 4.59 17.56
N PRO A 84 5.31 5.17 18.72
CA PRO A 84 5.40 4.47 20.00
C PRO A 84 4.65 3.13 19.99
N GLY A 85 5.21 2.11 20.66
CA GLY A 85 4.59 0.78 20.73
C GLY A 85 4.84 -0.10 19.50
N TYR A 86 5.91 0.18 18.75
CA TYR A 86 6.38 -0.66 17.65
C TYR A 86 7.82 -1.09 17.86
N THR A 87 8.15 -2.29 17.41
CA THR A 87 9.53 -2.82 17.38
C THR A 87 9.85 -3.33 15.99
N LEU A 88 10.98 -2.94 15.40
CA LEU A 88 11.41 -3.49 14.11
C LEU A 88 11.40 -5.03 14.15
N ALA A 89 10.89 -5.64 13.08
CA ALA A 89 10.76 -7.08 12.98
C ALA A 89 11.49 -7.58 11.73
N PRO A 90 12.32 -8.62 11.85
CA PRO A 90 12.97 -9.21 10.68
C PRO A 90 11.92 -9.93 9.82
N THR A 91 12.02 -9.78 8.51
CA THR A 91 11.08 -10.37 7.55
C THR A 91 11.78 -10.72 6.23
N SER A 92 11.10 -11.47 5.38
CA SER A 92 11.44 -11.70 3.98
C SER A 92 10.17 -11.58 3.14
N MET A 93 10.31 -11.22 1.87
CA MET A 93 9.19 -11.18 0.92
C MET A 93 8.71 -12.58 0.59
N PHE A 94 9.63 -13.50 0.34
CA PHE A 94 9.35 -14.85 -0.16
C PHE A 94 9.54 -15.92 0.89
N ALA A 95 8.64 -16.92 0.88
CA ALA A 95 8.72 -18.06 1.78
C ALA A 95 10.05 -18.81 1.61
N GLY A 96 10.64 -19.19 2.75
CA GLY A 96 11.91 -19.92 2.82
C GLY A 96 13.18 -19.06 2.71
N ASN A 97 13.06 -17.77 2.41
CA ASN A 97 14.19 -16.85 2.45
C ASN A 97 14.50 -16.41 3.90
N GLU A 98 15.77 -16.13 4.18
CA GLU A 98 16.24 -15.68 5.49
C GLU A 98 15.66 -14.29 5.84
N PRO A 99 14.95 -14.14 6.97
CA PRO A 99 14.42 -12.86 7.39
C PRO A 99 15.53 -11.86 7.78
N ARG A 100 15.37 -10.60 7.39
CA ARG A 100 16.27 -9.48 7.74
C ARG A 100 15.47 -8.29 8.24
N TYR A 101 16.09 -7.40 9.01
CA TYR A 101 15.49 -6.09 9.25
C TYR A 101 15.42 -5.35 7.92
N ALA A 102 14.19 -5.21 7.41
CA ALA A 102 13.96 -4.73 6.06
C ALA A 102 13.14 -3.45 6.08
N ALA A 103 13.51 -2.55 5.17
CA ALA A 103 12.61 -1.53 4.68
C ALA A 103 12.17 -1.88 3.26
N ILE A 104 10.92 -1.60 2.94
CA ILE A 104 10.35 -1.92 1.64
C ILE A 104 10.01 -0.63 0.91
N VAL A 105 10.50 -0.50 -0.31
CA VAL A 105 10.10 0.55 -1.24
C VAL A 105 9.12 -0.05 -2.25
N GLY A 106 7.84 0.33 -2.17
CA GLY A 106 6.80 -0.06 -3.11
C GLY A 106 6.61 1.00 -4.19
N ALA A 107 6.46 0.61 -5.44
CA ALA A 107 6.19 1.48 -6.58
C ALA A 107 5.06 0.89 -7.43
N PHE A 108 3.94 1.61 -7.53
CA PHE A 108 2.74 1.08 -8.17
C PHE A 108 1.81 2.19 -8.66
N ASN A 109 0.94 1.84 -9.62
CA ASN A 109 -0.24 2.64 -9.94
C ASN A 109 -1.40 2.19 -9.06
N VAL A 110 -2.28 3.12 -8.73
CA VAL A 110 -3.45 2.90 -7.90
C VAL A 110 -4.62 3.69 -8.42
N HIS A 111 -5.81 3.09 -8.36
CA HIS A 111 -7.06 3.79 -8.62
C HIS A 111 -8.07 3.54 -7.50
N THR A 112 -8.67 4.64 -7.05
CA THR A 112 -9.68 4.68 -5.99
C THR A 112 -10.74 5.72 -6.34
N SER A 113 -11.79 5.89 -5.52
CA SER A 113 -12.71 7.04 -5.67
C SER A 113 -12.23 8.35 -5.03
N VAL A 114 -11.10 8.34 -4.32
CA VAL A 114 -10.53 9.56 -3.70
C VAL A 114 -9.26 10.05 -4.37
N PHE A 115 -8.43 9.15 -4.90
CA PHE A 115 -7.25 9.45 -5.70
C PHE A 115 -7.00 8.38 -6.76
N TRP A 116 -6.39 8.78 -7.87
CA TRP A 116 -5.97 7.90 -8.96
C TRP A 116 -4.62 8.41 -9.47
N GLY A 117 -3.60 7.56 -9.46
CA GLY A 117 -2.27 7.95 -9.92
C GLY A 117 -1.19 6.90 -9.61
N SER A 118 0.05 7.36 -9.59
CA SER A 118 1.22 6.55 -9.26
C SER A 118 1.73 6.94 -7.87
N ARG A 119 2.16 5.94 -7.09
CA ARG A 119 2.77 6.13 -5.77
C ARG A 119 4.10 5.39 -5.68
N VAL A 120 5.04 6.00 -4.96
CA VAL A 120 6.20 5.31 -4.37
C VAL A 120 6.14 5.49 -2.88
N GLU A 121 6.21 4.41 -2.13
CA GLU A 121 6.03 4.40 -0.68
C GLU A 121 7.20 3.70 -0.01
N PHE A 122 7.60 4.23 1.14
CA PHE A 122 8.69 3.71 1.95
C PHE A 122 8.15 3.21 3.29
N TYR A 123 8.36 1.92 3.52
CA TYR A 123 7.83 1.18 4.65
C TYR A 123 8.95 0.67 5.54
N LEU A 124 8.75 0.79 6.85
CA LEU A 124 9.45 -0.02 7.83
C LEU A 124 8.56 -1.17 8.28
N ILE A 125 9.14 -2.36 8.41
CA ILE A 125 8.41 -3.54 8.88
C ILE A 125 8.65 -3.71 10.39
N ALA A 126 7.56 -3.64 11.15
CA ALA A 126 7.61 -3.63 12.60
C ALA A 126 6.43 -4.39 13.20
N GLU A 127 6.64 -4.97 14.38
CA GLU A 127 5.58 -5.57 15.18
C GLU A 127 4.97 -4.51 16.10
N ASN A 128 3.65 -4.38 16.07
CA ASN A 128 2.91 -3.58 17.04
C ASN A 128 2.91 -4.34 18.37
N THR A 129 3.54 -3.78 19.40
CA THR A 129 3.75 -4.47 20.69
C THR A 129 2.46 -4.67 21.49
N ARG A 130 1.34 -4.05 21.09
CA ARG A 130 0.04 -4.24 21.74
C ARG A 130 -0.75 -5.39 21.12
N SER A 131 -0.78 -5.49 19.79
CA SER A 131 -1.54 -6.54 19.08
C SER A 131 -0.68 -7.76 18.74
N GLY A 132 0.65 -7.64 18.71
CA GLY A 132 1.56 -8.67 18.21
C GLY A 132 1.60 -8.75 16.67
N MET A 133 0.84 -7.89 15.98
CA MET A 133 0.74 -7.92 14.53
C MET A 133 1.97 -7.27 13.88
N LEU A 134 2.54 -7.97 12.90
CA LEU A 134 3.45 -7.39 11.93
C LEU A 134 2.71 -6.33 11.12
N SER A 135 3.35 -5.19 10.92
CA SER A 135 2.72 -4.00 10.38
C SER A 135 3.61 -3.34 9.34
N TRP A 136 2.96 -2.76 8.33
CA TRP A 136 3.60 -1.88 7.35
C TRP A 136 3.53 -0.45 7.89
N VAL A 137 4.65 0.08 8.39
CA VAL A 137 4.71 1.46 8.89
C VAL A 137 5.19 2.37 7.76
N MET A 138 4.27 3.08 7.12
CA MET A 138 4.56 4.01 6.04
C MET A 138 5.24 5.26 6.61
N CYS A 139 6.52 5.44 6.28
CA CYS A 139 7.34 6.52 6.83
C CYS A 139 7.51 7.69 5.85
N ASP A 140 7.40 7.42 4.54
CA ASP A 140 7.51 8.40 3.46
C ASP A 140 6.74 7.89 2.22
N TYR A 141 6.34 8.80 1.34
CA TYR A 141 5.81 8.49 0.01
C TYR A 141 5.98 9.66 -0.98
N GLU A 142 5.86 9.39 -2.26
CA GLU A 142 5.69 10.40 -3.31
C GLU A 142 4.54 9.98 -4.22
N SER A 143 3.75 10.96 -4.69
CA SER A 143 2.52 10.71 -5.45
C SER A 143 2.29 11.79 -6.50
N ASN A 144 1.71 11.44 -7.65
CA ASN A 144 1.24 12.42 -8.66
C ASN A 144 -0.23 12.78 -8.52
N THR A 145 -0.88 12.29 -7.47
CA THR A 145 -2.29 12.52 -7.20
C THR A 145 -2.47 13.12 -5.81
N ILE A 146 -3.71 13.40 -5.43
CA ILE A 146 -3.99 14.01 -4.12
C ILE A 146 -3.75 13.03 -2.98
N ASN A 147 -3.38 13.57 -1.83
CA ASN A 147 -3.02 12.77 -0.67
C ASN A 147 -3.63 13.32 0.61
N TYR A 148 -3.76 12.42 1.58
CA TYR A 148 -3.99 12.77 2.97
C TYR A 148 -3.09 11.90 3.84
N GLY A 149 -2.24 12.53 4.65
CA GLY A 149 -1.45 11.84 5.68
C GLY A 149 -1.79 12.40 7.06
N PRO A 150 -1.87 11.61 8.15
CA PRO A 150 -2.19 12.13 9.47
C PRO A 150 -1.27 13.28 9.94
N GLY A 151 0.05 13.11 9.83
CA GLY A 151 1.02 14.17 10.13
C GLY A 151 1.07 15.27 9.06
N GLU A 152 0.63 14.94 7.85
CA GLU A 152 0.83 15.75 6.64
C GLU A 152 -0.40 16.45 6.06
N GLY A 153 -1.59 16.24 6.61
CA GLY A 153 -2.85 16.81 6.13
C GLY A 153 -3.14 16.50 4.66
N PHE A 154 -4.02 17.31 4.05
CA PHE A 154 -4.31 17.26 2.62
C PHE A 154 -3.16 17.90 1.83
N SER A 155 -2.78 17.25 0.73
CA SER A 155 -1.83 17.78 -0.25
C SER A 155 -2.24 17.40 -1.68
N GLY A 156 -1.74 18.17 -2.65
CA GLY A 156 -1.82 17.81 -4.06
C GLY A 156 -0.75 16.79 -4.44
N ALA A 157 -0.43 16.72 -5.74
CA ALA A 157 0.71 15.95 -6.22
C ALA A 157 2.02 16.45 -5.59
N THR A 158 2.84 15.53 -5.09
CA THR A 158 4.16 15.84 -4.53
C THR A 158 5.28 15.64 -5.55
N THR A 159 4.97 15.10 -6.73
CA THR A 159 5.94 14.72 -7.76
C THR A 159 6.01 15.71 -8.92
N SER A 160 7.24 15.92 -9.42
CA SER A 160 7.50 16.59 -10.69
C SER A 160 7.50 15.59 -11.86
N ARG A 161 7.67 14.31 -11.55
CA ARG A 161 7.63 13.18 -12.47
C ARG A 161 7.17 11.94 -11.73
N ALA A 162 6.20 11.22 -12.27
CA ALA A 162 5.79 9.93 -11.75
C ALA A 162 5.47 8.99 -12.91
N VAL A 163 6.41 8.11 -13.21
CA VAL A 163 6.26 7.05 -14.21
C VAL A 163 6.37 5.73 -13.47
N VAL A 164 5.31 4.94 -13.52
CA VAL A 164 5.30 3.51 -13.20
C VAL A 164 4.57 2.83 -14.35
N THR A 165 5.28 2.09 -15.19
CA THR A 165 4.71 1.55 -16.43
C THR A 165 5.45 0.31 -16.90
N THR A 166 4.95 -0.32 -17.95
CA THR A 166 5.58 -1.48 -18.57
C THR A 166 5.95 -1.24 -20.03
N THR A 167 6.95 -1.99 -20.50
CA THR A 167 7.29 -2.05 -21.93
C THR A 167 6.74 -3.33 -22.56
N HIS A 168 6.57 -3.34 -23.88
CA HIS A 168 6.23 -4.56 -24.64
C HIS A 168 7.28 -5.68 -24.53
N ARG A 169 8.47 -5.38 -23.96
CA ARG A 169 9.55 -6.36 -23.73
C ARG A 169 9.45 -7.04 -22.37
N GLY A 170 8.41 -6.75 -21.59
CA GLY A 170 8.22 -7.31 -20.25
C GLY A 170 9.12 -6.66 -19.21
N GLU A 171 9.32 -5.34 -19.30
CA GLU A 171 10.05 -4.57 -18.28
C GLU A 171 9.06 -3.72 -17.48
N VAL A 172 9.29 -3.57 -16.18
CA VAL A 172 8.68 -2.53 -15.34
C VAL A 172 9.66 -1.37 -15.27
N LEU A 173 9.18 -0.17 -15.57
CA LEU A 173 9.92 1.08 -15.51
C LEU A 173 9.34 1.95 -14.40
N VAL A 174 10.20 2.36 -13.47
CA VAL A 174 9.90 3.31 -12.42
C VAL A 174 10.81 4.53 -12.59
N ASP A 175 10.25 5.72 -12.75
CA ASP A 175 10.98 6.99 -12.71
C ASP A 175 10.11 8.03 -12.01
N VAL A 176 10.33 8.14 -10.70
CA VAL A 176 9.60 9.04 -9.81
C VAL A 176 10.57 10.05 -9.22
N ARG A 177 10.17 11.32 -9.25
CA ARG A 177 10.93 12.45 -8.71
C ARG A 177 9.98 13.38 -7.99
N SER A 178 10.30 13.69 -6.74
CA SER A 178 9.58 14.71 -5.99
C SER A 178 9.75 16.08 -6.65
N ALA A 179 8.73 16.93 -6.48
CA ALA A 179 8.80 18.37 -6.73
C ALA A 179 9.18 19.15 -5.46
N GLU A 180 9.04 18.53 -4.29
CA GLU A 180 9.09 19.18 -2.99
C GLU A 180 10.28 18.74 -2.14
N ARG A 181 10.77 17.51 -2.37
CA ARG A 181 11.78 16.82 -1.54
C ARG A 181 12.92 16.30 -2.39
N ALA A 182 13.94 15.74 -1.74
CA ALA A 182 15.05 15.05 -2.43
C ALA A 182 14.65 13.67 -2.99
N ASN A 183 13.41 13.22 -2.73
CA ASN A 183 12.94 11.88 -3.05
C ASN A 183 12.98 11.58 -4.55
N ARG A 184 13.66 10.50 -4.92
CA ARG A 184 13.75 9.98 -6.27
C ARG A 184 13.93 8.46 -6.26
N LEU A 185 13.23 7.80 -7.18
CA LEU A 185 13.39 6.39 -7.49
C LEU A 185 13.46 6.22 -9.01
N THR A 186 14.53 5.58 -9.50
CA THR A 186 14.70 5.22 -10.91
C THR A 186 15.11 3.75 -10.99
N VAL A 187 14.21 2.90 -11.46
CA VAL A 187 14.38 1.44 -11.52
C VAL A 187 13.88 0.90 -12.84
N THR A 188 14.66 -0.01 -13.44
CA THR A 188 14.19 -0.88 -14.52
C THR A 188 14.25 -2.32 -14.03
N ALA A 189 13.17 -3.08 -14.19
CA ALA A 189 13.08 -4.47 -13.79
C ALA A 189 12.62 -5.32 -14.99
N ALA A 190 13.48 -6.22 -15.49
CA ALA A 190 13.13 -7.16 -16.53
C ALA A 190 12.40 -8.36 -15.93
N LEU A 191 11.16 -8.59 -16.32
CA LEU A 191 10.34 -9.70 -15.80
C LEU A 191 10.56 -11.00 -16.58
N ALA A 192 11.33 -10.96 -17.67
CA ALA A 192 11.63 -12.14 -18.46
C ALA A 192 12.40 -13.17 -17.63
N GLY A 193 11.79 -14.34 -17.39
CA GLY A 193 12.36 -15.41 -16.57
C GLY A 193 12.08 -15.28 -15.07
N ALA A 194 11.38 -14.24 -14.63
CA ALA A 194 10.89 -14.15 -13.26
C ALA A 194 9.93 -15.30 -12.97
N VAL A 195 10.05 -15.89 -11.78
CA VAL A 195 9.26 -17.06 -11.37
C VAL A 195 8.31 -16.69 -10.26
N SER A 196 7.08 -17.18 -10.34
CA SER A 196 6.13 -17.04 -9.24
C SER A 196 6.64 -17.85 -8.03
N ARG A 197 6.78 -17.18 -6.88
CA ARG A 197 7.22 -17.79 -5.63
C ARG A 197 6.23 -17.49 -4.50
N PRO A 198 6.02 -18.44 -3.58
CA PRO A 198 5.16 -18.21 -2.42
C PRO A 198 5.69 -17.05 -1.58
N LEU A 199 4.77 -16.23 -1.09
CA LEU A 199 5.05 -15.08 -0.23
C LEU A 199 4.96 -15.45 1.26
N VAL A 200 5.59 -14.64 2.11
CA VAL A 200 5.44 -14.78 3.57
C VAL A 200 4.10 -14.18 4.02
N ALA A 201 3.15 -15.03 4.40
CA ALA A 201 1.82 -14.61 4.87
C ALA A 201 1.86 -13.54 5.97
N ARG A 202 2.81 -13.64 6.91
CA ARG A 202 2.97 -12.63 7.98
C ARG A 202 3.26 -11.23 7.43
N LEU A 203 4.05 -11.13 6.36
CA LEU A 203 4.35 -9.85 5.73
C LEU A 203 3.17 -9.35 4.89
N TRP A 204 2.61 -10.20 4.05
CA TRP A 204 1.68 -9.76 3.00
C TRP A 204 0.21 -9.82 3.39
N ILE A 205 -0.17 -10.71 4.31
CA ILE A 205 -1.54 -10.79 4.83
C ILE A 205 -1.64 -9.94 6.10
N GLU A 206 -0.96 -10.36 7.18
CA GLU A 206 -1.03 -9.67 8.48
C GLU A 206 -0.53 -8.22 8.39
N GLY A 207 0.51 -7.96 7.60
CA GLY A 207 0.98 -6.61 7.34
C GLY A 207 -0.04 -5.68 6.66
N ASN A 208 -0.87 -6.19 5.74
CA ASN A 208 -1.96 -5.42 5.13
C ASN A 208 -3.19 -5.31 6.05
N LEU A 209 -3.30 -6.16 7.08
CA LEU A 209 -4.28 -5.99 8.16
C LEU A 209 -3.84 -4.93 9.19
N SER A 210 -2.58 -4.49 9.16
CA SER A 210 -2.04 -3.49 10.08
C SER A 210 -1.06 -2.53 9.39
N VAL A 211 -1.58 -1.44 8.84
CA VAL A 211 -0.82 -0.33 8.26
C VAL A 211 -0.87 0.86 9.19
N ASP A 212 0.28 1.49 9.48
CA ASP A 212 0.34 2.71 10.31
C ASP A 212 1.30 3.74 9.69
N TYR A 213 1.37 4.92 10.29
CA TYR A 213 2.18 6.04 9.82
C TYR A 213 3.35 6.31 10.75
N GLY A 214 4.55 6.31 10.19
CA GLY A 214 5.80 6.66 10.85
C GLY A 214 6.49 7.86 10.20
N GLY A 215 7.71 8.13 10.63
CA GLY A 215 8.58 9.17 10.08
C GLY A 215 7.87 10.52 10.00
N ARG A 216 7.84 11.12 8.81
CA ARG A 216 7.19 12.43 8.59
C ARG A 216 5.65 12.37 8.59
N LEU A 217 5.08 11.18 8.41
CA LEU A 217 3.64 10.97 8.32
C LEU A 217 3.01 10.71 9.70
N MET A 218 3.85 10.47 10.70
CA MET A 218 3.46 10.17 12.07
C MET A 218 2.57 11.28 12.65
N ASP A 219 1.50 10.86 13.29
CA ASP A 219 0.64 11.70 14.11
C ASP A 219 0.35 10.97 15.42
N ALA A 220 0.35 11.69 16.54
CA ALA A 220 0.20 11.08 17.86
C ALA A 220 -1.17 10.39 18.07
N ASP A 221 -2.17 10.82 17.30
CA ASP A 221 -3.53 10.27 17.35
C ASP A 221 -3.78 9.21 16.25
N SER A 222 -2.76 8.87 15.44
CA SER A 222 -2.86 7.80 14.45
C SER A 222 -3.09 6.45 15.12
N VAL A 223 -3.91 5.63 14.47
CA VAL A 223 -4.10 4.21 14.82
C VAL A 223 -3.85 3.37 13.58
N PRO A 224 -3.30 2.15 13.74
CA PRO A 224 -3.16 1.25 12.61
C PRO A 224 -4.52 0.94 12.00
N PHE A 225 -4.57 0.84 10.68
CA PHE A 225 -5.75 0.48 9.92
C PHE A 225 -5.50 -0.77 9.09
N GLY A 226 -6.56 -1.50 8.77
CA GLY A 226 -6.49 -2.72 7.97
C GLY A 226 -7.14 -2.56 6.61
N LEU A 227 -6.72 -3.39 5.68
CA LEU A 227 -7.33 -3.56 4.36
C LEU A 227 -8.11 -4.87 4.33
N VAL A 228 -9.29 -4.88 3.70
CA VAL A 228 -10.02 -6.11 3.37
C VAL A 228 -9.71 -6.47 1.92
N PHE A 229 -9.28 -7.71 1.67
CA PHE A 229 -8.84 -8.22 0.37
C PHE A 229 -8.91 -9.76 0.37
N ASP A 230 -8.88 -10.38 -0.80
CA ASP A 230 -8.72 -11.84 -0.91
C ASP A 230 -7.28 -12.23 -0.55
N PRO A 231 -7.05 -13.03 0.53
CA PRO A 231 -5.71 -13.47 0.90
C PRO A 231 -4.93 -14.15 -0.23
N ALA A 232 -5.61 -14.81 -1.18
CA ALA A 232 -4.98 -15.48 -2.30
C ALA A 232 -4.26 -14.51 -3.27
N GLU A 233 -4.63 -13.22 -3.28
CA GLU A 233 -3.87 -12.17 -3.99
C GLU A 233 -2.48 -11.93 -3.37
N MET A 234 -2.22 -12.49 -2.19
CA MET A 234 -0.95 -12.44 -1.46
C MET A 234 -0.28 -13.81 -1.33
N ASP A 235 -0.73 -14.84 -2.06
CA ASP A 235 -0.12 -16.18 -2.02
C ASP A 235 1.26 -16.21 -2.67
N ALA A 236 1.39 -15.51 -3.81
CA ALA A 236 2.60 -15.54 -4.63
C ALA A 236 2.77 -14.26 -5.47
N ALA A 237 4.03 -13.86 -5.64
CA ALA A 237 4.42 -12.82 -6.60
C ALA A 237 5.58 -13.32 -7.48
N LEU A 238 5.88 -12.58 -8.55
CA LEU A 238 7.07 -12.83 -9.33
C LEU A 238 8.30 -12.41 -8.53
N ASP A 239 9.20 -13.36 -8.28
CA ASP A 239 10.57 -13.09 -7.87
C ASP A 239 11.36 -12.69 -9.11
N VAL A 240 11.66 -11.39 -9.20
CA VAL A 240 12.35 -10.80 -10.35
C VAL A 240 13.84 -11.17 -10.36
N GLY A 241 14.42 -11.38 -9.18
CA GLY A 241 15.86 -11.60 -9.00
C GLY A 241 16.71 -10.34 -9.18
N LEU A 242 17.78 -10.25 -8.38
CA LEU A 242 18.64 -9.06 -8.31
C LEU A 242 19.40 -8.77 -9.61
N ALA A 243 19.71 -9.81 -10.40
CA ALA A 243 20.42 -9.65 -11.67
C ALA A 243 19.53 -9.08 -12.80
N ALA A 244 18.20 -9.09 -12.62
CA ALA A 244 17.24 -8.60 -13.61
C ALA A 244 16.75 -7.18 -13.32
N ILE A 245 17.29 -6.53 -12.28
CA ILE A 245 16.97 -5.15 -11.95
C ILE A 245 18.18 -4.23 -12.15
N THR A 246 17.89 -2.97 -12.45
CA THR A 246 18.86 -1.88 -12.40
C THR A 246 18.24 -0.73 -11.61
N VAL A 247 18.82 -0.44 -10.45
CA VAL A 247 18.46 0.71 -9.62
C VAL A 247 19.47 1.81 -9.92
N GLU A 248 19.07 2.78 -10.74
CA GLU A 248 19.93 3.94 -11.06
C GLU A 248 19.95 4.96 -9.92
N HIS A 249 18.82 5.07 -9.20
CA HIS A 249 18.69 5.98 -8.08
C HIS A 249 17.63 5.48 -7.10
N ASN A 250 17.95 5.49 -5.81
CA ASN A 250 16.99 5.36 -4.72
C ASN A 250 17.44 6.28 -3.58
N SER A 251 16.60 7.25 -3.23
CA SER A 251 16.83 8.13 -2.08
C SER A 251 15.85 7.89 -0.93
N PHE A 252 14.88 6.99 -1.08
CA PHE A 252 13.95 6.64 0.00
C PHE A 252 14.72 5.91 1.08
N GLY A 253 14.58 6.37 2.33
CA GLY A 253 15.38 5.85 3.45
C GLY A 253 16.88 6.13 3.32
N ALA A 254 17.30 7.17 2.57
CA ALA A 254 18.71 7.49 2.40
C ALA A 254 19.45 7.58 3.74
N GLY A 255 20.59 6.88 3.84
CA GLY A 255 21.39 6.77 5.05
C GLY A 255 20.96 5.66 6.03
N LEU A 256 19.80 5.03 5.81
CA LEU A 256 19.28 3.94 6.65
C LEU A 256 19.49 2.55 6.04
N LEU A 257 19.63 2.48 4.72
CA LEU A 257 19.54 1.25 3.94
C LEU A 257 20.89 0.81 3.38
N ALA A 258 21.01 -0.49 3.13
CA ALA A 258 22.01 -1.02 2.22
C ALA A 258 21.85 -0.41 0.82
N ALA A 259 22.94 -0.37 0.05
CA ALA A 259 22.95 0.26 -1.27
C ALA A 259 22.09 -0.49 -2.32
N GLU A 260 22.00 -1.81 -2.19
CA GLU A 260 21.27 -2.69 -3.10
C GLU A 260 20.14 -3.41 -2.36
N PRO A 261 19.00 -3.68 -3.02
CA PRO A 261 17.96 -4.51 -2.44
C PRO A 261 18.44 -5.96 -2.36
N PHE A 262 17.88 -6.72 -1.42
CA PHE A 262 18.16 -8.17 -1.29
C PHE A 262 17.02 -9.05 -1.84
N GLU A 263 15.82 -8.47 -2.04
CA GLU A 263 14.66 -9.13 -2.66
C GLU A 263 13.87 -8.15 -3.53
N VAL A 264 13.24 -8.68 -4.59
CA VAL A 264 12.40 -7.91 -5.50
C VAL A 264 11.16 -8.72 -5.86
N ALA A 265 9.99 -8.19 -5.50
CA ALA A 265 8.70 -8.80 -5.82
C ALA A 265 7.96 -7.93 -6.84
N CYS A 266 7.32 -8.58 -7.82
CA CYS A 266 6.40 -7.92 -8.75
C CYS A 266 5.08 -8.69 -8.78
N PHE A 267 3.97 -8.02 -8.51
CA PHE A 267 2.63 -8.61 -8.66
C PHE A 267 2.17 -8.43 -10.10
N PRO A 268 1.95 -9.50 -10.89
CA PRO A 268 1.61 -9.38 -12.30
C PRO A 268 0.10 -9.16 -12.55
N TYR A 269 -0.68 -8.99 -11.49
CA TYR A 269 -2.13 -8.82 -11.48
C TYR A 269 -2.52 -7.68 -10.53
N ALA A 270 -3.76 -7.20 -10.66
CA ALA A 270 -4.30 -6.18 -9.79
C ALA A 270 -4.63 -6.78 -8.41
N GLN A 271 -4.47 -5.96 -7.37
CA GLN A 271 -4.82 -6.33 -6.01
C GLN A 271 -5.99 -5.45 -5.57
N HIS A 272 -7.06 -6.05 -5.07
CA HIS A 272 -8.33 -5.39 -4.77
C HIS A 272 -8.49 -5.25 -3.26
N PHE A 273 -8.40 -4.02 -2.77
CA PHE A 273 -8.57 -3.73 -1.36
C PHE A 273 -9.82 -2.88 -1.13
N LEU A 274 -10.49 -3.14 -0.01
CA LEU A 274 -11.43 -2.22 0.59
C LEU A 274 -10.83 -1.65 1.87
N THR A 275 -10.97 -0.35 2.04
CA THR A 275 -10.52 0.34 3.23
C THR A 275 -11.44 1.49 3.59
N SER A 276 -11.16 2.17 4.69
CA SER A 276 -11.88 3.37 5.08
C SER A 276 -11.22 4.61 4.44
N THR A 277 -12.03 5.62 4.09
CA THR A 277 -11.51 6.88 3.51
C THR A 277 -10.50 7.57 4.44
N TYR A 278 -10.64 7.38 5.75
CA TYR A 278 -9.69 7.85 6.75
C TYR A 278 -9.31 6.68 7.67
N PRO A 279 -8.03 6.55 8.07
CA PRO A 279 -7.55 5.45 8.90
C PRO A 279 -8.43 5.18 10.13
N ARG A 280 -8.83 3.92 10.29
CA ARG A 280 -9.58 3.41 11.44
C ARG A 280 -9.06 2.04 11.82
N ALA A 281 -9.04 1.77 13.12
CA ALA A 281 -8.72 0.45 13.62
C ALA A 281 -9.64 -0.61 13.01
N SER A 282 -9.05 -1.64 12.40
CA SER A 282 -9.76 -2.80 11.90
C SER A 282 -9.96 -3.82 13.02
N PRO A 283 -11.14 -4.46 13.11
CA PRO A 283 -11.33 -5.60 14.01
C PRO A 283 -10.76 -6.91 13.45
N ILE A 284 -10.35 -6.94 12.17
CA ILE A 284 -9.82 -8.13 11.50
C ILE A 284 -8.33 -8.22 11.79
N VAL A 285 -7.92 -9.31 12.43
CA VAL A 285 -6.55 -9.51 12.93
C VAL A 285 -5.86 -10.75 12.37
N ASP A 286 -6.56 -11.56 11.60
CA ASP A 286 -6.06 -12.80 11.01
C ASP A 286 -6.72 -13.09 9.65
N GLU A 287 -6.20 -14.11 8.98
CA GLU A 287 -6.64 -14.55 7.66
C GLU A 287 -8.06 -15.15 7.68
N ASP A 288 -8.42 -15.93 8.70
CA ASP A 288 -9.76 -16.52 8.82
C ASP A 288 -10.82 -15.39 8.87
N GLY A 289 -10.59 -14.33 9.65
CA GLY A 289 -11.46 -13.15 9.70
C GLY A 289 -11.48 -12.33 8.40
N LEU A 290 -10.35 -12.29 7.67
CA LEU A 290 -10.27 -11.65 6.36
C LEU A 290 -11.13 -12.38 5.32
N VAL A 291 -11.09 -13.71 5.30
CA VAL A 291 -11.95 -14.54 4.44
C VAL A 291 -13.42 -14.33 4.74
N GLU A 292 -13.80 -14.30 6.02
CA GLU A 292 -15.18 -14.02 6.42
C GLU A 292 -15.66 -12.64 5.96
N ALA A 293 -14.82 -11.61 6.08
CA ALA A 293 -15.13 -10.26 5.62
C ALA A 293 -15.35 -10.20 4.10
N VAL A 294 -14.47 -10.82 3.30
CA VAL A 294 -14.61 -10.90 1.84
C VAL A 294 -15.93 -11.56 1.44
N ARG A 295 -16.29 -12.68 2.09
CA ARG A 295 -17.57 -13.36 1.84
C ARG A 295 -18.78 -12.51 2.17
N ALA A 296 -18.75 -11.81 3.31
CA ALA A 296 -19.84 -10.92 3.70
C ALA A 296 -20.05 -9.82 2.65
N ILE A 297 -18.97 -9.24 2.13
CA ILE A 297 -19.03 -8.22 1.07
C ILE A 297 -19.52 -8.80 -0.25
N ALA A 298 -19.02 -9.98 -0.66
CA ALA A 298 -19.46 -10.64 -1.88
C ALA A 298 -20.97 -10.96 -1.85
N ALA A 299 -21.53 -11.33 -0.69
CA ALA A 299 -22.96 -11.57 -0.53
C ALA A 299 -23.80 -10.29 -0.59
N VAL A 300 -23.28 -9.15 -0.13
CA VAL A 300 -23.96 -7.84 -0.24
C VAL A 300 -23.97 -7.35 -1.70
N ALA A 301 -22.88 -7.58 -2.44
CA ALA A 301 -22.79 -7.21 -3.85
C ALA A 301 -23.89 -7.86 -4.71
N ASP A 302 -24.29 -9.10 -4.39
CA ASP A 302 -25.43 -9.78 -5.05
C ASP A 302 -26.73 -9.01 -4.82
N ALA A 303 -27.01 -8.63 -3.57
CA ALA A 303 -28.27 -7.98 -3.19
C ALA A 303 -28.41 -6.57 -3.79
N GLU A 304 -27.31 -5.82 -3.95
CA GLU A 304 -27.33 -4.51 -4.62
C GLU A 304 -27.59 -4.66 -6.13
N THR A 305 -27.08 -5.72 -6.74
CA THR A 305 -27.25 -5.97 -8.19
C THR A 305 -28.70 -6.37 -8.53
N ASP A 306 -29.32 -7.21 -7.70
CA ASP A 306 -30.72 -7.63 -7.89
C ASP A 306 -31.71 -6.48 -7.64
N ALA A 307 -31.40 -5.55 -6.73
CA ALA A 307 -32.27 -4.42 -6.41
C ALA A 307 -32.28 -3.29 -7.48
N GLU A 308 -31.25 -3.19 -8.32
CA GLU A 308 -31.23 -2.26 -9.47
C GLU A 308 -31.90 -2.85 -10.73
N ALA A 309 -32.20 -4.15 -10.73
CA ALA A 309 -32.82 -4.86 -11.85
C ALA A 309 -34.37 -4.92 -11.77
N ASP A 310 -34.96 -4.56 -10.63
CA ASP A 310 -36.41 -4.47 -10.36
C ASP A 310 -36.94 -3.02 -10.44
#